data_AF-A0A0B2UN56-F1
#
_entry.id   AF-A0A0B2UN56-F1
#
_cell.length_a   1.000
_cell.length_b   1.000
_cell.length_c   1.000
_cell.angle_alpha   90.00
_cell.angle_beta   90.00
_cell.angle_gamma   90.00
#
_symmetry.space_group_name_H-M   'P 1'
#
loop_
_entity.id
_entity.type
_entity.pdbx_description
1 polymer ?
#
loop_
_entity_poly.entity_id
_entity_poly.type
_entity_poly.pdbx_seq_one_letter_code
_entity_poly.pdbx_strand_id
1 'polypeptide(L)'
;MVHHRIQKKRRNKLKSVDPFNINAAAVREAKLRGKNLDPKSDEQPFPRRLLEIQQLSKLYEEEVHKVKNRRPRNRIFAESLKAGFKRRNFEGAKQLVNRVSTITTAEIKEQRMLAKYELAGRDMCEVEADYKKMEDEEVQRRLKRKATEYDGSRKSRKQSFNSKPNQNKKRFKTEASTSATKLKKKMLRKDRYRELKKARQADEHNEMILDAKEVIPFGSRVDGPPQFAPAQRRQLDPLFVKVFHSLFAYNFTTN
;
A
#
# COMPACT_ATOMS: atom_id res chain seq x y z
N MET A 1 -29.69 58.10 85.56
CA MET A 1 -28.23 57.88 85.55
C MET A 1 -27.79 57.55 84.13
N VAL A 2 -27.07 58.45 83.47
CA VAL A 2 -26.57 58.24 82.10
C VAL A 2 -25.14 57.73 82.20
N HIS A 3 -24.89 56.48 81.83
CA HIS A 3 -23.54 55.93 81.80
C HIS A 3 -22.80 56.39 80.54
N HIS A 4 -21.79 57.24 80.70
CA HIS A 4 -20.92 57.61 79.58
C HIS A 4 -20.01 56.45 79.18
N ARG A 5 -20.07 56.09 77.89
CA ARG A 5 -19.30 54.99 77.31
C ARG A 5 -17.82 55.36 77.25
N ILE A 6 -16.97 54.58 77.93
CA ILE A 6 -15.51 54.77 77.95
C ILE A 6 -14.96 54.68 76.52
N GLN A 7 -14.24 55.72 76.07
CA GLN A 7 -13.61 55.72 74.76
C GLN A 7 -12.45 54.71 74.71
N LYS A 8 -12.58 53.70 73.85
CA LYS A 8 -11.51 52.73 73.60
C LYS A 8 -10.41 53.39 72.76
N LYS A 9 -9.20 53.52 73.30
CA LYS A 9 -8.02 53.98 72.55
C LYS A 9 -7.70 52.98 71.43
N ARG A 10 -7.62 53.43 70.17
CA ARG A 10 -7.16 52.61 69.04
C ARG A 10 -5.67 52.31 69.22
N ARG A 11 -5.32 51.08 69.58
CA ARG A 11 -3.92 50.62 69.65
C ARG A 11 -3.39 50.35 68.22
N ASN A 12 -3.05 51.40 67.47
CA ASN A 12 -2.26 51.30 66.24
C ASN A 12 -0.77 51.09 66.53
N LYS A 13 -0.45 50.16 67.45
CA LYS A 13 0.92 49.74 67.75
C LYS A 13 1.06 48.25 67.41
N LEU A 14 0.72 47.84 66.19
CA LEU A 14 1.43 46.68 65.63
C LEU A 14 2.84 47.18 65.34
N LYS A 15 3.77 46.76 66.20
CA LYS A 15 5.18 47.10 66.10
C LYS A 15 5.68 46.60 64.74
N SER A 16 6.46 47.41 64.05
CA SER A 16 7.17 47.12 62.78
C SER A 16 8.26 46.03 62.92
N VAL A 17 8.04 45.09 63.84
CA VAL A 17 8.96 44.07 64.34
C VAL A 17 8.31 42.68 64.20
N ASP A 18 7.12 42.58 63.60
CA ASP A 18 6.56 41.30 63.18
C ASP A 18 7.28 40.80 61.92
N PRO A 19 8.03 39.68 61.99
CA PRO A 19 8.78 39.14 60.85
C PRO A 19 7.86 38.63 59.72
N PHE A 20 6.56 38.45 59.97
CA PHE A 20 5.59 38.01 58.97
C PHE A 20 4.83 39.16 58.31
N ASN A 21 5.12 40.41 58.68
CA ASN A 21 4.51 41.56 58.04
C ASN A 21 5.20 41.85 56.69
N ILE A 22 4.64 41.29 55.62
CA ILE A 22 5.10 41.45 54.23
C ILE A 22 5.26 42.94 53.85
N ASN A 23 4.44 43.82 54.43
CA ASN A 23 4.44 45.25 54.14
C ASN A 23 5.47 46.04 54.97
N ALA A 24 6.19 45.41 55.90
CA ALA A 24 7.17 46.09 56.75
C ALA A 24 8.34 46.66 55.94
N ALA A 25 8.78 45.98 54.88
CA ALA A 25 9.82 46.45 53.98
C ALA A 25 9.38 47.71 53.21
N ALA A 26 8.19 47.69 52.61
CA ALA A 26 7.63 48.81 51.87
C ALA A 26 7.42 50.05 52.77
N VAL A 27 6.95 49.86 54.01
CA VAL A 27 6.80 50.97 54.98
C VAL A 27 8.15 51.53 55.43
N ARG A 28 9.19 50.70 55.58
CA ARG A 28 10.55 51.16 55.86
C ARG A 28 11.10 51.97 54.69
N GLU A 29 10.94 51.48 53.47
CA GLU A 29 11.40 52.16 52.25
C GLU A 29 10.67 53.49 52.01
N ALA A 30 9.36 53.54 52.23
CA ALA A 30 8.58 54.77 52.15
C ALA A 30 9.03 55.83 53.18
N LYS A 31 9.48 55.42 54.38
CA LYS A 31 10.05 56.32 55.40
C LYS A 31 11.48 56.79 55.08
N LEU A 32 12.17 56.13 54.15
CA LEU A 32 13.49 56.51 53.67
C LEU A 32 13.40 57.45 52.46
N ARG A 33 12.29 57.45 51.71
CA ARG A 33 12.02 58.45 50.65
C ARG A 33 12.02 59.86 51.26
N GLY A 34 12.88 60.73 50.74
CA GLY A 34 13.00 62.14 51.16
C GLY A 34 14.05 62.40 52.25
N LYS A 35 14.74 61.36 52.74
CA LYS A 35 15.96 61.55 53.56
C LYS A 35 17.18 61.51 52.64
N ASN A 36 18.10 62.44 52.83
CA ASN A 36 19.42 62.39 52.20
C ASN A 36 20.23 61.28 52.87
N LEU A 37 20.14 60.08 52.33
CA LEU A 37 21.00 58.97 52.67
C LEU A 37 22.20 58.98 51.72
N ASP A 38 23.35 58.57 52.22
CA ASP A 38 24.52 58.36 51.38
C ASP A 38 24.17 57.34 50.27
N PRO A 39 24.69 57.53 49.05
CA PRO A 39 24.47 56.60 47.96
C PRO A 39 24.93 55.21 48.39
N LYS A 40 24.08 54.20 48.16
CA LYS A 40 24.35 52.81 48.57
C LYS A 40 25.56 52.19 47.83
N SER A 41 25.98 52.79 46.73
CA SER A 41 27.09 52.39 45.88
C SER A 41 27.80 53.63 45.36
N ASP A 42 29.13 53.57 45.21
CA ASP A 42 29.92 54.65 44.60
C ASP A 42 29.63 54.83 43.09
N GLU A 43 28.93 53.87 42.48
CA GLU A 43 28.46 53.96 41.11
C GLU A 43 27.29 54.94 40.99
N GLN A 44 27.47 55.95 40.14
CA GLN A 44 26.40 56.89 39.81
C GLN A 44 25.27 56.15 39.09
N PRO A 45 24.00 56.30 39.51
CA PRO A 45 22.89 55.65 38.85
C PRO A 45 22.75 56.16 37.42
N PHE A 46 22.49 55.26 36.48
CA PHE A 46 22.24 55.66 35.10
C PHE A 46 21.05 56.64 35.04
N PRO A 47 21.19 57.77 34.33
CA PRO A 47 20.10 58.71 34.16
C PRO A 47 18.93 58.01 33.45
N ARG A 48 17.72 58.28 33.93
CA ARG A 48 16.48 57.65 33.43
C ARG A 48 16.35 57.66 31.91
N ARG A 49 16.75 58.75 31.25
CA ARG A 49 16.71 58.88 29.78
C ARG A 49 17.60 57.84 29.07
N LEU A 50 18.76 57.50 29.62
CA LEU A 50 19.62 56.47 29.03
C LEU A 50 19.01 55.08 29.15
N LEU A 51 18.33 54.79 30.27
CA LEU A 51 17.59 53.54 30.42
C LEU A 51 16.43 53.45 29.42
N GLU A 52 15.70 54.55 29.19
CA GLU A 52 14.64 54.61 28.19
C GLU A 52 15.20 54.39 26.77
N ILE A 53 16.36 54.97 26.44
CA ILE A 53 17.04 54.73 25.15
C ILE A 53 17.47 53.27 24.98
N GLN A 54 18.02 52.63 26.03
CA GLN A 54 18.38 51.21 26.00
C GLN A 54 17.16 50.29 25.85
N GLN A 55 16.02 50.66 26.43
CA GLN A 55 14.78 49.90 26.25
C GLN A 55 14.27 50.04 24.82
N LEU A 56 14.29 51.26 24.26
CA LEU A 56 13.89 51.51 22.88
C LEU A 56 14.79 50.78 21.88
N SER A 57 16.11 50.71 22.11
CA SER A 57 17.02 49.97 21.23
C SER A 57 16.71 48.47 21.22
N LYS A 58 16.40 47.88 22.38
CA LYS A 58 15.97 46.48 22.50
C LYS A 58 14.66 46.21 21.75
N LEU A 59 13.67 47.09 21.93
CA LEU A 59 12.39 46.97 21.21
C LEU A 59 12.58 47.04 19.69
N TYR A 60 13.44 47.96 19.22
CA TYR A 60 13.77 48.07 17.81
C TYR A 60 14.45 46.81 17.25
N GLU A 61 15.41 46.25 17.99
CA GLU A 61 16.04 44.98 17.62
C GLU A 61 15.02 43.84 17.49
N GLU A 62 14.11 43.71 18.47
CA GLU A 62 13.03 42.73 18.43
C GLU A 62 12.10 42.91 17.22
N GLU A 63 11.74 44.14 16.86
CA GLU A 63 10.94 44.43 15.68
C GLU A 63 11.66 44.06 14.38
N VAL A 64 12.94 44.41 14.26
CA VAL A 64 13.77 44.05 13.10
C VAL A 64 13.88 42.52 12.99
N HIS A 65 14.04 41.80 14.10
CA HIS A 65 14.04 40.35 14.13
C HIS A 65 12.69 39.73 13.72
N LYS A 66 11.57 40.32 14.13
CA LYS A 66 10.23 39.91 13.69
C LYS A 66 10.06 40.08 12.18
N VAL A 67 10.51 41.20 11.61
CA VAL A 67 10.42 41.46 10.15
C VAL A 67 11.30 40.50 9.35
N LYS A 68 12.53 40.22 9.79
CA LYS A 68 13.43 39.26 9.12
C LYS A 68 12.87 37.82 9.10
N ASN A 69 12.05 37.47 10.08
CA ASN A 69 11.35 36.17 10.15
C ASN A 69 10.05 36.12 9.32
N ARG A 70 9.62 37.22 8.69
CA ARG A 70 8.47 37.26 7.77
C ARG A 70 8.80 36.84 6.34
N ARG A 71 9.85 36.04 6.11
CA ARG A 71 10.00 35.39 4.80
C ARG A 71 8.70 34.63 4.52
N PRO A 72 8.04 34.85 3.36
CA PRO A 72 6.81 34.15 3.06
C PRO A 72 7.12 32.66 3.08
N ARG A 73 6.62 31.96 4.11
CA ARG A 73 6.71 30.50 4.14
C ARG A 73 5.90 30.04 2.94
N ASN A 74 6.54 29.35 2.00
CA ASN A 74 5.85 28.80 0.83
C ASN A 74 4.59 28.07 1.31
N ARG A 75 3.42 28.48 0.81
CA ARG A 75 2.11 27.91 1.21
C ARG A 75 2.10 26.39 1.11
N ILE A 76 2.75 25.87 0.07
CA ILE A 76 2.96 24.43 -0.18
C ILE A 76 3.53 23.71 1.04
N PHE A 77 4.54 24.28 1.73
CA PHE A 77 5.13 23.64 2.90
C PHE A 77 4.22 23.68 4.12
N ALA A 78 3.40 24.72 4.27
CA ALA A 78 2.42 24.81 5.35
C ALA A 78 1.28 23.81 5.15
N GLU A 79 0.75 23.73 3.92
CA GLU A 79 -0.30 22.80 3.53
C GLU A 79 0.18 21.35 3.60
N SER A 80 1.38 21.05 3.11
CA SER A 80 1.95 19.70 3.19
C SER A 80 2.11 19.26 4.64
N LEU A 81 2.57 20.15 5.52
CA LEU A 81 2.72 19.85 6.94
C LEU A 81 1.37 19.63 7.63
N LYS A 82 0.34 20.41 7.25
CA LYS A 82 -1.05 20.18 7.70
C LYS A 82 -1.58 18.82 7.25
N ALA A 83 -1.21 18.37 6.05
CA ALA A 83 -1.53 17.05 5.52
C ALA A 83 -0.64 15.91 6.07
N GLY A 84 0.29 16.20 7.01
CA GLY A 84 1.19 15.20 7.59
C GLY A 84 2.47 14.94 6.79
N PHE A 85 2.64 15.55 5.62
CA PHE A 85 3.84 15.44 4.81
C PHE A 85 4.93 16.41 5.28
N LYS A 86 5.90 15.86 6.02
CA LYS A 86 7.11 16.58 6.42
C LYS A 86 8.08 16.73 5.25
N ARG A 87 8.68 17.92 5.14
CA ARG A 87 9.75 18.22 4.17
C ARG A 87 11.05 17.53 4.59
N ARG A 88 11.80 16.99 3.62
CA ARG A 88 13.16 16.48 3.85
C ARG A 88 14.19 17.61 3.89
N ASN A 89 15.41 17.28 4.30
CA ASN A 89 16.54 18.19 4.23
C ASN A 89 16.85 18.51 2.76
N PHE A 90 17.11 19.80 2.45
CA PHE A 90 17.42 20.29 1.11
C PHE A 90 16.34 20.05 0.02
N GLU A 91 15.13 19.64 0.41
CA GLU A 91 14.04 19.40 -0.54
C GLU A 91 13.37 20.72 -0.96
N GLY A 92 13.30 20.95 -2.28
CA GLY A 92 12.56 22.07 -2.87
C GLY A 92 11.04 21.81 -2.93
N ALA A 93 10.24 22.86 -3.17
CA ALA A 93 8.79 22.71 -3.25
C ALA A 93 8.34 21.75 -4.37
N LYS A 94 8.97 21.81 -5.54
CA LYS A 94 8.70 20.90 -6.68
C LYS A 94 9.00 19.44 -6.33
N GLN A 95 10.11 19.19 -5.63
CA GLN A 95 10.51 17.84 -5.22
C GLN A 95 9.52 17.26 -4.20
N LEU A 96 9.09 18.08 -3.24
CA LEU A 96 8.05 17.69 -2.28
C LEU A 96 6.75 17.33 -2.98
N VAL A 97 6.26 18.19 -3.89
CA VAL A 97 5.01 17.93 -4.63
C VAL A 97 5.12 16.64 -5.43
N ASN A 98 6.23 16.41 -6.13
CA ASN A 98 6.46 15.18 -6.89
C ASN A 98 6.44 13.96 -5.97
N ARG A 99 7.12 14.02 -4.81
CA ARG A 99 7.15 12.92 -3.84
C ARG A 99 5.75 12.62 -3.29
N VAL A 100 5.02 13.64 -2.88
CA VAL A 100 3.64 13.49 -2.40
C VAL A 100 2.78 12.84 -3.50
N SER A 101 2.86 13.34 -4.74
CA SER A 101 2.16 12.76 -5.88
C SER A 101 2.49 11.29 -6.11
N THR A 102 3.78 10.90 -6.04
CA THR A 102 4.18 9.50 -6.19
C THR A 102 3.61 8.60 -5.10
N ILE A 103 3.59 9.07 -3.85
CA ILE A 103 3.04 8.31 -2.71
C ILE A 103 1.52 8.16 -2.89
N THR A 104 0.81 9.27 -3.12
CA THR A 104 -0.65 9.25 -3.26
C THR A 104 -1.10 8.43 -4.47
N THR A 105 -0.36 8.48 -5.59
CA THR A 105 -0.72 7.68 -6.78
C THR A 105 -0.43 6.20 -6.58
N ALA A 106 0.59 5.83 -5.78
CA ALA A 106 0.85 4.46 -5.39
C ALA A 106 -0.26 3.92 -4.48
N GLU A 107 -0.64 4.67 -3.44
CA GLU A 107 -1.73 4.34 -2.52
C GLU A 107 -3.07 4.17 -3.26
N ILE A 108 -3.40 5.09 -4.16
CA ILE A 108 -4.62 4.99 -4.99
C ILE A 108 -4.56 3.73 -5.88
N LYS A 109 -3.41 3.38 -6.44
CA LYS A 109 -3.26 2.17 -7.26
C LYS A 109 -3.44 0.91 -6.42
N GLU A 110 -2.88 0.87 -5.21
CA GLU A 110 -3.03 -0.26 -4.29
C GLU A 110 -4.50 -0.45 -3.91
N GLN A 111 -5.19 0.62 -3.51
CA GLN A 111 -6.62 0.58 -3.20
C GLN A 111 -7.46 0.14 -4.40
N ARG A 112 -7.13 0.61 -5.60
CA ARG A 112 -7.79 0.17 -6.84
C ARG A 112 -7.58 -1.33 -7.09
N MET A 113 -6.39 -1.86 -6.83
CA MET A 113 -6.11 -3.28 -6.98
C MET A 113 -6.87 -4.10 -5.96
N LEU A 114 -6.86 -3.70 -4.68
CA LEU A 114 -7.63 -4.34 -3.63
C LEU A 114 -9.13 -4.37 -3.96
N ALA A 115 -9.68 -3.25 -4.44
CA ALA A 115 -11.06 -3.16 -4.87
C ALA A 115 -11.35 -4.05 -6.09
N LYS A 116 -10.44 -4.06 -7.07
CA LYS A 116 -10.57 -4.90 -8.29
C LYS A 116 -10.62 -6.39 -7.97
N TYR A 117 -9.91 -6.84 -6.93
CA TYR A 117 -9.92 -8.23 -6.49
C TYR A 117 -10.91 -8.52 -5.36
N GLU A 118 -11.80 -7.57 -5.02
CA GLU A 118 -12.77 -7.70 -3.92
C GLU A 118 -12.12 -7.99 -2.54
N LEU A 119 -10.83 -7.70 -2.43
CA LEU A 119 -10.03 -7.84 -1.20
C LEU A 119 -10.14 -6.58 -0.32
N ALA A 120 -10.68 -5.48 -0.85
CA ALA A 120 -10.87 -4.26 -0.10
C ALA A 120 -11.78 -4.49 1.12
N GLY A 121 -11.24 -4.29 2.33
CA GLY A 121 -11.99 -4.41 3.59
C GLY A 121 -12.08 -5.83 4.15
N ARG A 122 -11.45 -6.83 3.52
CA ARG A 122 -11.31 -8.17 4.10
C ARG A 122 -10.06 -8.24 4.96
N ASP A 123 -10.17 -8.88 6.12
CA ASP A 123 -9.01 -9.16 6.95
C ASP A 123 -8.13 -10.23 6.33
N MET A 124 -6.81 -10.10 6.48
CA MET A 124 -5.84 -11.06 5.92
C MET A 124 -6.12 -12.50 6.37
N CYS A 125 -6.61 -12.69 7.60
CA CYS A 125 -6.96 -14.01 8.12
C CYS A 125 -8.13 -14.67 7.37
N GLU A 126 -9.10 -13.90 6.90
CA GLU A 126 -10.24 -14.45 6.12
C GLU A 126 -9.78 -14.89 4.75
N VAL A 127 -8.94 -14.07 4.10
CA VAL A 127 -8.35 -14.36 2.80
C VAL A 127 -7.53 -15.65 2.87
N GLU A 128 -6.69 -15.80 3.90
CA GLU A 128 -5.90 -17.02 4.12
C GLU A 128 -6.77 -18.26 4.38
N ALA A 129 -7.87 -18.12 5.12
CA ALA A 129 -8.79 -19.21 5.37
C ALA A 129 -9.48 -19.69 4.07
N ASP A 130 -9.83 -18.77 3.18
CA ASP A 130 -10.41 -19.10 1.89
C ASP A 130 -9.40 -19.78 0.95
N TYR A 131 -8.15 -19.32 0.93
CA TYR A 131 -7.07 -20.02 0.22
C TYR A 131 -6.89 -21.46 0.72
N LYS A 132 -6.92 -21.66 2.05
CA LYS A 132 -6.79 -23.00 2.63
C LYS A 132 -7.94 -23.92 2.27
N LYS A 133 -9.18 -23.42 2.27
CA LYS A 133 -10.36 -24.19 1.81
C LYS A 133 -10.21 -24.60 0.34
N MET A 134 -9.75 -23.69 -0.52
CA MET A 134 -9.52 -23.97 -1.93
C MET A 134 -8.45 -25.05 -2.13
N GLU A 135 -7.37 -24.98 -1.36
CA GLU A 135 -6.29 -25.99 -1.40
C GLU A 135 -6.79 -27.36 -0.90
N ASP A 136 -7.50 -27.40 0.23
CA ASP A 136 -8.10 -28.62 0.77
C ASP A 136 -9.09 -29.25 -0.22
N GLU A 137 -9.94 -28.45 -0.86
CA GLU A 137 -10.84 -28.90 -1.92
C GLU A 137 -10.09 -29.48 -3.12
N GLU A 138 -9.00 -28.85 -3.55
CA GLU A 138 -8.21 -29.34 -4.68
C GLU A 138 -7.53 -30.67 -4.35
N VAL A 139 -7.00 -30.81 -3.12
CA VAL A 139 -6.46 -32.08 -2.61
C VAL A 139 -7.54 -33.17 -2.63
N GLN A 140 -8.76 -32.85 -2.17
CA GLN A 140 -9.89 -33.78 -2.22
C GLN A 140 -10.25 -34.19 -3.66
N ARG A 141 -10.26 -33.25 -4.61
CA ARG A 141 -10.50 -33.54 -6.04
C ARG A 141 -9.42 -34.47 -6.60
N ARG A 142 -8.14 -34.22 -6.27
CA ARG A 142 -7.02 -35.07 -6.69
C ARG A 142 -7.11 -36.49 -6.11
N LEU A 143 -7.49 -36.62 -4.83
CA LEU A 143 -7.71 -37.92 -4.19
C LEU A 143 -8.86 -38.70 -4.84
N LYS A 144 -10.00 -38.03 -5.10
CA LYS A 144 -11.15 -38.63 -5.79
C LYS A 144 -10.78 -39.12 -7.19
N ARG A 145 -10.04 -38.32 -7.98
CA ARG A 145 -9.54 -38.73 -9.32
C ARG A 145 -8.66 -39.99 -9.23
N LYS A 146 -7.71 -40.02 -8.28
CA LYS A 146 -6.85 -41.20 -8.04
C LYS A 146 -7.66 -42.43 -7.63
N ALA A 147 -8.69 -42.28 -6.80
CA ALA A 147 -9.56 -43.38 -6.40
C ALA A 147 -10.34 -43.94 -7.59
N THR A 148 -10.90 -43.07 -8.45
CA THR A 148 -11.61 -43.50 -9.65
C THR A 148 -10.72 -44.22 -10.67
N GLU A 149 -9.47 -43.77 -10.85
CA GLU A 149 -8.49 -44.44 -11.71
C GLU A 149 -8.14 -45.83 -11.15
N TYR A 150 -7.98 -45.94 -9.83
CA TYR A 150 -7.67 -47.20 -9.17
C TYR A 150 -8.82 -48.22 -9.31
N ASP A 151 -10.07 -47.79 -9.12
CA ASP A 151 -11.25 -48.65 -9.29
C ASP A 151 -11.51 -49.04 -10.74
N GLY A 152 -11.27 -48.13 -11.70
CA GLY A 152 -11.31 -48.44 -13.13
C GLY A 152 -10.31 -49.53 -13.51
N SER A 153 -9.08 -49.44 -12.99
CA SER A 153 -8.03 -50.45 -13.23
C SER A 153 -8.33 -51.81 -12.60
N ARG A 154 -9.05 -51.86 -11.46
CA ARG A 154 -9.50 -53.11 -10.84
C ARG A 154 -10.63 -53.77 -11.63
N LYS A 155 -11.57 -52.98 -12.16
CA LYS A 155 -12.69 -53.49 -12.98
C LYS A 155 -12.22 -54.02 -14.33
N SER A 156 -11.29 -53.33 -15.01
CA SER A 156 -10.70 -53.82 -16.26
C SER A 156 -9.90 -55.10 -16.05
N ARG A 157 -9.15 -55.20 -14.95
CA ARG A 157 -8.38 -56.42 -14.58
C ARG A 157 -9.27 -57.61 -14.19
N LYS A 158 -10.47 -57.36 -13.66
CA LYS A 158 -11.49 -58.41 -13.42
C LYS A 158 -12.19 -58.86 -14.71
N GLN A 159 -12.49 -57.94 -15.63
CA GLN A 159 -13.05 -58.29 -16.94
C GLN A 159 -12.07 -59.10 -17.80
N SER A 160 -10.78 -58.76 -17.78
CA SER A 160 -9.74 -59.52 -18.49
C SER A 160 -9.47 -60.92 -17.92
N PHE A 161 -9.91 -61.21 -16.70
CA PHE A 161 -9.75 -62.52 -16.06
C PHE A 161 -10.93 -63.47 -16.38
N ASN A 162 -12.09 -62.91 -16.77
CA ASN A 162 -13.27 -63.69 -17.17
C ASN A 162 -13.39 -63.90 -18.69
N SER A 163 -12.66 -63.15 -19.52
CA SER A 163 -12.51 -63.45 -20.94
C SER A 163 -11.40 -64.49 -21.13
N LYS A 164 -11.73 -65.78 -21.05
CA LYS A 164 -10.84 -66.84 -21.55
C LYS A 164 -10.83 -66.79 -23.09
N PRO A 165 -9.67 -66.58 -23.76
CA PRO A 165 -9.54 -67.01 -25.14
C PRO A 165 -9.07 -68.45 -25.15
N ASN A 166 -9.87 -69.27 -25.82
CA ASN A 166 -9.52 -70.61 -26.21
C ASN A 166 -8.43 -70.53 -27.29
N GLN A 167 -7.46 -71.45 -27.19
CA GLN A 167 -6.59 -71.97 -28.25
C GLN A 167 -5.31 -71.22 -28.71
N ASN A 168 -4.27 -72.05 -28.69
CA ASN A 168 -3.24 -72.27 -29.70
C ASN A 168 -2.04 -71.32 -29.89
N LYS A 169 -0.89 -71.87 -29.46
CA LYS A 169 0.46 -71.77 -30.03
C LYS A 169 0.54 -71.17 -31.44
N LYS A 170 1.37 -70.13 -31.58
CA LYS A 170 2.47 -70.09 -32.57
C LYS A 170 3.47 -68.99 -32.23
N ARG A 171 4.75 -69.36 -32.28
CA ARG A 171 5.94 -68.50 -32.21
C ARG A 171 5.88 -67.43 -33.30
N PHE A 172 6.29 -66.20 -32.99
CA PHE A 172 7.21 -65.40 -33.83
C PHE A 172 7.83 -64.28 -32.98
N LYS A 173 9.15 -64.11 -33.12
CA LYS A 173 9.94 -63.01 -32.56
C LYS A 173 9.69 -61.75 -33.41
N THR A 174 9.53 -60.59 -32.77
CA THR A 174 10.15 -59.32 -33.20
C THR A 174 10.14 -58.31 -32.06
N GLU A 175 11.08 -57.39 -32.15
CA GLU A 175 11.67 -56.56 -31.12
C GLU A 175 10.82 -55.35 -30.68
N ALA A 176 11.31 -54.72 -29.60
CA ALA A 176 11.06 -53.35 -29.15
C ALA A 176 9.87 -53.09 -28.19
N SER A 177 10.27 -52.72 -26.96
CA SER A 177 9.67 -51.67 -26.13
C SER A 177 8.53 -52.00 -25.15
N THR A 178 8.62 -53.08 -24.38
CA THR A 178 7.89 -53.14 -23.09
C THR A 178 8.68 -53.86 -22.00
N SER A 179 9.46 -53.10 -21.23
CA SER A 179 9.97 -53.54 -19.93
C SER A 179 10.03 -52.37 -18.93
N ALA A 180 8.92 -51.65 -18.77
CA ALA A 180 8.72 -50.72 -17.65
C ALA A 180 8.01 -51.41 -16.47
N THR A 181 8.39 -52.65 -16.15
CA THR A 181 8.03 -53.33 -14.91
C THR A 181 9.00 -52.92 -13.82
N LYS A 182 8.64 -51.82 -13.15
CA LYS A 182 8.97 -51.39 -11.77
C LYS A 182 9.98 -52.27 -11.01
N LEU A 183 11.26 -52.15 -11.32
CA LEU A 183 12.32 -52.38 -10.35
C LEU A 183 12.59 -51.05 -9.65
N LYS A 184 12.08 -50.88 -8.43
CA LYS A 184 12.48 -49.77 -7.53
C LYS A 184 13.94 -49.99 -7.14
N LYS A 185 14.86 -49.67 -8.05
CA LYS A 185 16.28 -49.54 -7.74
C LYS A 185 16.38 -48.45 -6.69
N LYS A 186 16.83 -48.80 -5.48
CA LYS A 186 17.10 -47.82 -4.42
C LYS A 186 18.21 -46.90 -4.94
N MET A 187 17.82 -45.80 -5.56
CA MET A 187 18.75 -44.78 -6.02
C MET A 187 19.55 -44.28 -4.83
N LEU A 188 20.86 -44.14 -5.02
CA LEU A 188 21.73 -43.52 -4.03
C LEU A 188 21.22 -42.10 -3.75
N ARG A 189 21.37 -41.62 -2.50
CA ARG A 189 20.93 -40.27 -2.08
C ARG A 189 21.40 -39.17 -3.06
N LYS A 190 22.59 -39.34 -3.63
CA LYS A 190 23.20 -38.42 -4.59
C LYS A 190 22.44 -38.34 -5.92
N ASP A 191 21.92 -39.46 -6.42
CA ASP A 191 21.16 -39.49 -7.67
C ASP A 191 19.75 -38.94 -7.48
N ARG A 192 19.14 -39.22 -6.32
CA ARG A 192 17.86 -38.63 -5.94
C ARG A 192 17.92 -37.10 -5.86
N TYR A 193 19.04 -36.55 -5.37
CA TYR A 193 19.25 -35.11 -5.30
C TYR A 193 19.43 -34.48 -6.69
N ARG A 194 20.12 -35.19 -7.60
CA ARG A 194 20.31 -34.76 -8.99
C ARG A 194 18.99 -34.76 -9.76
N GLU A 195 18.15 -35.78 -9.58
CA GLU A 195 16.81 -35.81 -10.18
C GLU A 195 15.90 -34.73 -9.63
N LEU A 196 15.89 -34.50 -8.32
CA LEU A 196 15.08 -33.44 -7.71
C LEU A 196 15.48 -32.06 -8.23
N LYS A 197 16.79 -31.81 -8.42
CA LYS A 197 17.30 -30.57 -9.00
C LYS A 197 16.87 -30.40 -10.47
N LYS A 198 16.93 -31.46 -11.27
CA LYS A 198 16.46 -31.45 -12.67
C LYS A 198 14.95 -31.21 -12.77
N ALA A 199 14.17 -31.85 -11.91
CA ALA A 199 12.72 -31.64 -11.85
C ALA A 199 12.39 -30.17 -11.52
N ARG A 200 13.06 -29.60 -10.51
CA ARG A 200 12.87 -28.19 -10.13
C ARG A 200 13.22 -27.22 -11.27
N GLN A 201 14.31 -27.49 -12.01
CA GLN A 201 14.68 -26.68 -13.18
C GLN A 201 13.68 -26.80 -14.33
N ALA A 202 13.07 -27.97 -14.52
CA ALA A 202 12.03 -28.17 -15.54
C ALA A 202 10.74 -27.44 -15.17
N ASP A 203 10.36 -27.45 -13.89
CA ASP A 203 9.21 -26.70 -13.38
C ASP A 203 9.44 -25.18 -13.51
N GLU A 204 10.61 -24.69 -13.10
CA GLU A 204 11.01 -23.28 -13.28
C GLU A 204 11.00 -22.85 -14.76
N HIS A 205 11.45 -23.70 -15.68
CA HIS A 205 11.42 -23.42 -17.12
C HIS A 205 9.98 -23.40 -17.67
N ASN A 206 9.11 -24.29 -17.21
CA ASN A 206 7.70 -24.31 -17.60
C ASN A 206 6.94 -23.10 -17.05
N GLU A 207 7.22 -22.69 -15.82
CA GLU A 207 6.69 -21.44 -15.24
C GLU A 207 7.18 -20.23 -16.03
N MET A 208 8.45 -20.21 -16.45
CA MET A 208 8.99 -19.13 -17.30
C MET A 208 8.32 -19.06 -18.68
N ILE A 209 7.93 -20.20 -19.27
CA ILE A 209 7.19 -20.25 -20.53
C ILE A 209 5.74 -19.76 -20.35
N LEU A 210 5.11 -20.09 -19.21
CA LEU A 210 3.75 -19.65 -18.90
C LEU A 210 3.68 -18.16 -18.52
N ASP A 211 4.71 -17.65 -17.83
CA ASP A 211 4.86 -16.23 -17.47
C ASP A 211 5.44 -15.37 -18.59
N ALA A 212 6.06 -16.00 -19.61
CA ALA A 212 6.26 -15.38 -20.91
C ALA A 212 4.88 -15.19 -21.56
N LYS A 213 4.14 -14.19 -21.07
CA LYS A 213 3.06 -13.54 -21.80
C LYS A 213 3.57 -13.38 -23.22
N GLU A 214 2.90 -14.03 -24.17
CA GLU A 214 3.15 -13.82 -25.59
C GLU A 214 3.26 -12.30 -25.77
N VAL A 215 4.48 -11.83 -26.06
CA VAL A 215 4.69 -10.44 -26.46
C VAL A 215 4.10 -10.38 -27.85
N ILE A 216 2.78 -10.24 -27.90
CA ILE A 216 2.03 -9.94 -29.10
C ILE A 216 2.52 -8.53 -29.48
N PRO A 217 3.33 -8.37 -30.54
CA PRO A 217 3.80 -7.06 -30.93
C PRO A 217 2.59 -6.16 -31.17
N PHE A 218 2.67 -4.92 -30.69
CA PHE A 218 1.60 -3.95 -30.82
C PHE A 218 1.30 -3.76 -32.32
N GLY A 219 0.17 -4.30 -32.79
CA GLY A 219 -0.20 -4.35 -34.21
C GLY A 219 -0.61 -5.74 -34.74
N SER A 220 -0.44 -6.83 -33.99
CA SER A 220 -0.84 -8.19 -34.44
C SER A 220 -2.20 -8.71 -33.91
N ARG A 221 -3.06 -7.84 -33.36
CA ARG A 221 -4.48 -8.16 -33.09
C ARG A 221 -5.26 -8.01 -34.41
N VAL A 222 -5.85 -9.05 -34.99
CA VAL A 222 -7.15 -9.68 -34.65
C VAL A 222 -8.31 -8.67 -34.44
N ASP A 223 -8.16 -7.41 -34.87
CA ASP A 223 -9.23 -6.40 -34.91
C ASP A 223 -9.44 -5.81 -36.31
N GLY A 224 -8.77 -6.40 -37.31
CA GLY A 224 -9.11 -6.18 -38.71
C GLY A 224 -10.27 -7.11 -39.10
N PRO A 225 -11.23 -6.65 -39.92
CA PRO A 225 -12.26 -7.53 -40.45
C PRO A 225 -11.61 -8.75 -41.12
N PRO A 226 -12.16 -9.96 -40.96
CA PRO A 226 -11.60 -11.16 -41.57
C PRO A 226 -11.41 -10.93 -43.06
N GLN A 227 -10.22 -11.22 -43.57
CA GLN A 227 -9.95 -11.11 -45.01
C GLN A 227 -10.64 -12.27 -45.71
N PHE A 228 -11.84 -12.03 -46.22
CA PHE A 228 -12.55 -13.00 -47.04
C PHE A 228 -11.85 -13.20 -48.38
N ALA A 229 -11.75 -14.45 -48.83
CA ALA A 229 -11.31 -14.78 -50.18
C ALA A 229 -12.26 -14.16 -51.22
N PRO A 230 -11.80 -13.86 -52.46
CA PRO A 230 -12.63 -13.20 -53.48
C PRO A 230 -13.97 -13.90 -53.76
N ALA A 231 -14.00 -15.24 -53.67
CA ALA A 231 -15.23 -16.03 -53.83
C ALA A 231 -16.27 -15.80 -52.71
N GLN A 232 -15.81 -15.62 -51.47
CA GLN A 232 -16.68 -15.39 -50.31
C GLN A 232 -17.20 -13.95 -50.27
N ARG A 233 -16.41 -12.98 -50.71
CA ARG A 233 -16.85 -11.58 -50.84
C ARG A 233 -18.08 -11.45 -51.75
N ARG A 234 -18.09 -12.16 -52.88
CA ARG A 234 -19.22 -12.19 -53.82
C ARG A 234 -20.52 -12.75 -53.23
N GLN A 235 -20.44 -13.60 -52.19
CA GLN A 235 -21.61 -14.14 -51.51
C GLN A 235 -22.13 -13.20 -50.41
N LEU A 236 -21.26 -12.37 -49.84
CA LEU A 236 -21.59 -11.44 -48.76
C LEU A 236 -21.96 -10.04 -49.27
N ASP A 237 -21.56 -9.68 -50.50
CA ASP A 237 -21.91 -8.42 -51.12
C ASP A 237 -23.40 -8.40 -51.51
N PRO A 238 -24.22 -7.55 -50.87
CA PRO A 238 -25.68 -7.52 -51.10
C PRO A 238 -26.06 -7.13 -52.53
N LEU A 239 -25.14 -6.50 -53.27
CA LEU A 239 -25.30 -6.19 -54.69
C LEU A 239 -25.19 -7.44 -55.58
N PHE A 240 -24.32 -8.41 -55.25
CA PHE A 240 -24.15 -9.64 -56.03
C PHE A 240 -25.24 -10.67 -55.73
N VAL A 241 -25.72 -10.75 -54.48
CA VAL A 241 -26.79 -11.68 -54.08
C VAL A 241 -28.11 -11.37 -54.78
N LYS A 242 -28.43 -10.09 -55.01
CA LYS A 242 -29.65 -9.68 -55.73
C LYS A 242 -29.63 -10.05 -57.21
N VAL A 243 -28.47 -9.98 -57.87
CA VAL A 243 -28.34 -10.33 -59.31
C VAL A 243 -28.52 -11.82 -59.55
N PHE A 244 -28.02 -12.68 -58.65
CA PHE A 244 -28.23 -14.13 -58.77
C PHE A 244 -29.67 -14.56 -58.50
N HIS A 245 -30.36 -13.93 -57.53
CA HIS A 245 -31.78 -14.22 -57.29
C HIS A 245 -32.68 -13.72 -58.44
N SER A 246 -32.37 -12.57 -59.06
CA SER A 246 -33.14 -12.09 -60.20
C SER A 246 -32.93 -12.90 -61.48
N LEU A 247 -31.75 -13.50 -61.69
CA LEU A 247 -31.46 -14.37 -62.84
C LEU A 247 -32.06 -15.78 -62.70
N PHE A 248 -32.17 -16.30 -61.46
CA PHE A 248 -32.83 -17.60 -61.23
C PHE A 248 -34.36 -17.50 -61.25
N ALA A 249 -34.94 -16.34 -60.93
CA ALA A 249 -36.39 -16.12 -60.96
C ALA A 249 -36.96 -15.99 -62.39
N TYR A 250 -36.13 -15.78 -63.42
CA TYR A 250 -36.58 -15.54 -64.80
C TYR A 250 -36.68 -16.78 -65.69
N ASN A 251 -36.30 -17.97 -65.21
CA ASN A 251 -36.34 -19.21 -66.02
C ASN A 251 -37.39 -20.24 -65.56
N PHE A 252 -38.32 -19.87 -64.67
CA PHE A 252 -39.35 -20.79 -64.16
C PHE A 252 -40.77 -20.56 -64.71
N THR A 253 -40.94 -19.69 -65.70
CA THR A 253 -42.26 -19.40 -66.29
C THR A 253 -42.23 -19.42 -67.82
N THR A 254 -41.85 -20.55 -68.40
CA THR A 254 -42.26 -20.94 -69.76
C THR A 254 -42.35 -22.47 -69.83
N ASN A 255 -43.51 -23.00 -69.45
CA ASN A 255 -44.07 -24.24 -69.96
C ASN A 255 -45.30 -23.87 -70.79
#